data_AF-A0A3L7RX43-F1
#
_entry.id   AF-A0A3L7RX43-F1
#
_cell.length_a   1.000
_cell.length_b   1.000
_cell.length_c   1.000
_cell.angle_alpha   90.00
_cell.angle_beta   90.00
_cell.angle_gamma   90.00
#
_symmetry.space_group_name_H-M   'P 1'
#
loop_
_entity.id
_entity.type
_entity.pdbx_description
1 polymer ?
#
loop_
_entity_poly.entity_id
_entity_poly.type
_entity_poly.pdbx_seq_one_letter_code
_entity_poly.pdbx_strand_id
1 'polypeptide(L)'
;MDEYQPVRKSVTGLNPVDNFLSGSWEALGAGAPVLVALAQLCSQAMVVRIPHNTTLAEGLLPEAKAVLVAARKRGVIEVRGVNTAFDPAARLLAVYVEIDESQTIAFRDPERPEITVLFLEGFRQLCELGLVMHHLHRDFSLTALGFELARSISQEEVQPWLEKGTEFGLHD
;
A
#
# COMPACT_ATOMS: atom_id res chain seq x y z
N MET A 1 45.86 7.76 -37.67
CA MET A 1 44.76 8.15 -36.76
C MET A 1 44.10 6.85 -36.36
N ASP A 2 44.47 6.32 -35.19
CA ASP A 2 43.82 5.11 -34.67
C ASP A 2 42.52 5.51 -33.97
N GLU A 3 41.42 4.91 -34.40
CA GLU A 3 40.10 5.05 -33.80
C GLU A 3 40.10 4.52 -32.36
N TYR A 4 39.71 5.37 -31.41
CA TYR A 4 39.43 4.97 -30.05
C TYR A 4 38.14 4.15 -29.99
N GLN A 5 38.25 2.84 -29.80
CA GLN A 5 37.09 2.02 -29.42
C GLN A 5 36.95 2.01 -27.89
N PRO A 6 35.79 2.44 -27.33
CA PRO A 6 35.56 2.31 -25.90
C PRO A 6 35.39 0.84 -25.54
N VAL A 7 36.29 0.34 -24.69
CA VAL A 7 36.16 -0.99 -24.07
C VAL A 7 34.84 -1.02 -23.29
N ARG A 8 33.84 -1.74 -23.82
CA ARG A 8 32.67 -2.15 -23.04
C ARG A 8 33.17 -3.09 -21.94
N LYS A 9 33.49 -2.54 -20.77
CA LYS A 9 33.66 -3.35 -19.56
C LYS A 9 32.32 -4.04 -19.30
N SER A 10 32.26 -5.35 -19.54
CA SER A 10 31.15 -6.15 -19.06
C SER A 10 31.09 -5.99 -17.54
N VAL A 11 29.93 -5.59 -17.04
CA VAL A 11 29.66 -5.53 -15.59
C VAL A 11 29.47 -6.98 -15.12
N THR A 12 30.56 -7.74 -15.12
CA THR A 12 30.59 -9.12 -14.65
C THR A 12 31.69 -9.19 -13.60
N GLY A 13 31.34 -8.78 -12.38
CA GLY A 13 32.28 -8.76 -11.27
C GLY A 13 31.83 -7.95 -10.06
N LEU A 14 30.53 -7.91 -9.75
CA LEU A 14 30.08 -7.41 -8.45
C LEU A 14 30.40 -8.49 -7.39
N ASN A 15 31.02 -8.10 -6.27
CA ASN A 15 31.30 -9.03 -5.18
C ASN A 15 29.98 -9.61 -4.64
N PRO A 16 29.99 -10.80 -4.02
CA PRO A 16 28.78 -11.37 -3.40
C PRO A 16 28.12 -10.42 -2.38
N VAL A 17 28.93 -9.58 -1.74
CA VAL A 17 28.48 -8.50 -0.85
C VAL A 17 27.77 -7.40 -1.63
N ASP A 18 28.24 -7.02 -2.82
CA ASP A 18 27.59 -6.02 -3.67
C ASP A 18 26.24 -6.52 -4.18
N ASN A 19 26.11 -7.83 -4.50
CA ASN A 19 24.82 -8.43 -4.87
C ASN A 19 23.84 -8.51 -3.69
N PHE A 20 24.35 -8.77 -2.48
CA PHE A 20 23.53 -8.78 -1.26
C PHE A 20 23.09 -7.36 -0.89
N LEU A 21 23.99 -6.37 -1.02
CA LEU A 21 23.71 -4.96 -0.78
C LEU A 21 22.83 -4.35 -1.88
N SER A 22 22.98 -4.75 -3.14
CA SER A 22 22.12 -4.29 -4.24
C SER A 22 20.70 -4.81 -4.07
N GLY A 23 20.53 -6.10 -3.74
CA GLY A 23 19.22 -6.65 -3.40
C GLY A 23 18.61 -6.00 -2.16
N SER A 24 19.44 -5.65 -1.17
CA SER A 24 18.99 -4.90 0.01
C SER A 24 18.59 -3.46 -0.33
N TRP A 25 19.33 -2.77 -1.19
CA TRP A 25 19.05 -1.38 -1.59
C TRP A 25 17.85 -1.27 -2.52
N GLU A 26 17.71 -2.19 -3.48
CA GLU A 26 16.52 -2.30 -4.32
C GLU A 26 15.27 -2.59 -3.49
N ALA A 27 15.37 -3.49 -2.50
CA ALA A 27 14.29 -3.75 -1.56
C ALA A 27 13.93 -2.51 -0.72
N LEU A 28 14.94 -1.76 -0.23
CA LEU A 28 14.72 -0.49 0.47
C LEU A 28 14.03 0.53 -0.44
N GLY A 29 14.49 0.67 -1.68
CA GLY A 29 13.90 1.57 -2.69
C GLY A 29 12.49 1.17 -3.14
N ALA A 30 12.10 -0.09 -2.94
CA ALA A 30 10.75 -0.59 -3.18
C ALA A 30 9.83 -0.49 -1.95
N GLY A 31 10.31 0.04 -0.83
CA GLY A 31 9.54 0.17 0.41
C GLY A 31 9.39 -1.12 1.22
N ALA A 32 10.26 -2.12 0.98
CA ALA A 32 10.18 -3.42 1.64
C ALA A 32 10.10 -3.37 3.19
N PRO A 33 10.80 -2.47 3.91
CA PRO A 33 10.68 -2.41 5.37
C PRO A 33 9.25 -2.16 5.86
N VAL A 34 8.53 -1.24 5.21
CA VAL A 34 7.13 -0.93 5.57
C VAL A 34 6.23 -2.11 5.21
N LEU A 35 6.41 -2.70 4.03
CA LEU A 35 5.62 -3.86 3.59
C LEU A 35 5.82 -5.06 4.53
N VAL A 36 7.05 -5.33 4.98
CA VAL A 36 7.35 -6.37 5.95
C VAL A 36 6.67 -6.09 7.29
N ALA A 37 6.70 -4.85 7.77
CA ALA A 37 6.02 -4.49 9.02
C ALA A 37 4.50 -4.67 8.93
N LEU A 38 3.87 -4.25 7.82
CA LEU A 38 2.44 -4.45 7.57
C LEU A 38 2.08 -5.94 7.49
N ALA A 39 2.88 -6.74 6.77
CA ALA A 39 2.70 -8.18 6.68
C ALA A 39 2.82 -8.86 8.06
N GLN A 40 3.74 -8.41 8.91
CA GLN A 40 3.87 -8.88 10.29
C GLN A 40 2.64 -8.56 11.13
N LEU A 41 2.07 -7.35 11.02
CA LEU A 41 0.82 -7.00 11.70
C LEU A 41 -0.34 -7.92 11.26
N CYS A 42 -0.51 -8.11 9.94
CA CYS A 42 -1.50 -9.05 9.42
C CYS A 42 -1.28 -10.47 9.96
N SER A 43 -0.04 -10.95 9.96
CA SER A 43 0.29 -12.30 10.45
C SER A 43 -0.02 -12.46 11.93
N GLN A 44 0.26 -11.43 12.75
CA GLN A 44 -0.05 -11.45 14.17
C GLN A 44 -1.56 -11.48 14.41
N ALA A 45 -2.32 -10.66 13.70
CA ALA A 45 -3.79 -10.62 13.80
C ALA A 45 -4.46 -11.91 13.32
N MET A 46 -3.85 -12.65 12.38
CA MET A 46 -4.36 -13.97 11.97
C MET A 46 -4.17 -15.04 13.06
N VAL A 47 -3.10 -14.96 13.84
CA VAL A 47 -2.79 -15.92 14.91
C VAL A 47 -3.54 -15.56 16.20
N VAL A 48 -3.51 -14.28 16.56
CA VAL A 48 -4.18 -13.74 17.75
C VAL A 48 -5.61 -13.40 17.35
N ARG A 49 -6.58 -14.23 17.74
CA ARG A 49 -8.00 -13.88 17.56
C ARG A 49 -8.33 -12.62 18.35
N ILE A 50 -8.41 -11.49 17.67
CA ILE A 50 -8.86 -10.23 18.25
C ILE A 50 -10.36 -10.36 18.53
N PRO A 51 -10.83 -10.15 19.76
CA PRO A 51 -12.25 -10.18 20.06
C PRO A 51 -12.99 -9.12 19.25
N HIS A 52 -13.90 -9.54 18.39
CA HIS A 52 -14.73 -8.61 17.61
C HIS A 52 -15.87 -8.12 18.49
N ASN A 53 -15.80 -6.87 18.93
CA ASN A 53 -16.91 -6.21 19.60
C ASN A 53 -17.63 -5.27 18.62
N THR A 54 -18.90 -5.00 18.92
CA THR A 54 -19.78 -4.17 18.07
C THR A 54 -19.27 -2.73 17.89
N THR A 55 -18.31 -2.29 18.70
CA THR A 55 -17.72 -0.94 18.68
C THR A 55 -16.47 -0.83 17.79
N LEU A 56 -16.05 -1.91 17.11
CA LEU A 56 -14.83 -1.89 16.31
C LEU A 56 -14.85 -0.80 15.22
N ALA A 57 -16.01 -0.58 14.59
CA ALA A 57 -16.19 0.49 13.60
C ALA A 57 -15.95 1.89 14.21
N GLU A 58 -16.38 2.13 15.44
CA GLU A 58 -16.30 3.45 16.10
C GLU A 58 -14.85 3.84 16.42
N GLY A 59 -13.98 2.86 16.67
CA GLY A 59 -12.56 3.07 16.95
C GLY A 59 -11.67 3.21 15.71
N LEU A 60 -12.22 3.06 14.50
CA LEU A 60 -11.44 3.20 13.27
C LEU A 60 -11.13 4.67 12.95
N LEU A 61 -9.91 4.90 12.51
CA LEU A 61 -9.49 6.17 11.90
C LEU A 61 -10.34 6.43 10.65
N PRO A 62 -10.64 7.71 10.32
CA PRO A 62 -11.44 8.03 9.13
C PRO A 62 -10.85 7.47 7.83
N GLU A 63 -9.53 7.50 7.68
CA GLU A 63 -8.80 6.97 6.53
C GLU A 63 -8.91 5.44 6.45
N ALA A 64 -8.87 4.76 7.60
CA ALA A 64 -9.07 3.31 7.68
C ALA A 64 -10.48 2.92 7.22
N LYS A 65 -11.50 3.67 7.67
CA LYS A 65 -12.89 3.47 7.22
C LYS A 65 -13.03 3.72 5.72
N ALA A 66 -12.40 4.77 5.20
CA ALA A 66 -12.43 5.07 3.77
C ALA A 66 -11.80 3.94 2.93
N VAL A 67 -10.66 3.38 3.35
CA VAL A 67 -10.04 2.23 2.68
C VAL A 67 -10.95 0.99 2.72
N LEU A 68 -11.56 0.67 3.86
CA LEU A 68 -12.53 -0.43 3.97
C LEU A 68 -13.71 -0.25 3.02
N VAL A 69 -14.33 0.93 3.03
CA VAL A 69 -15.51 1.23 2.21
C VAL A 69 -15.15 1.21 0.73
N ALA A 70 -13.99 1.76 0.34
CA ALA A 70 -13.50 1.70 -1.03
C ALA A 70 -13.31 0.24 -1.49
N ALA A 71 -12.73 -0.60 -0.64
CA ALA A 71 -12.44 -2.00 -0.95
C ALA A 71 -13.67 -2.92 -0.80
N ARG A 72 -14.84 -2.42 -0.36
CA ARG A 72 -15.97 -3.24 0.11
C ARG A 72 -16.50 -4.27 -0.90
N LYS A 73 -16.32 -4.01 -2.20
CA LYS A 73 -16.82 -4.87 -3.28
C LYS A 73 -15.82 -5.98 -3.63
N ARG A 74 -14.58 -5.60 -3.95
CA ARG A 74 -13.54 -6.51 -4.47
C ARG A 74 -12.58 -6.99 -3.40
N GLY A 75 -12.35 -6.14 -2.40
CA GLY A 75 -11.46 -6.39 -1.29
C GLY A 75 -9.98 -6.36 -1.66
N VAL A 76 -9.59 -5.93 -2.87
CA VAL A 76 -8.21 -5.95 -3.35
C VAL A 76 -7.54 -4.62 -3.04
N ILE A 77 -6.38 -4.68 -2.36
CA ILE A 77 -5.62 -3.53 -1.90
C ILE A 77 -4.14 -3.75 -2.22
N GLU A 78 -3.46 -2.71 -2.69
CA GLU A 78 -2.03 -2.74 -3.00
C GLU A 78 -1.32 -1.57 -2.29
N VAL A 79 -0.12 -1.79 -1.76
CA VAL A 79 0.70 -0.72 -1.16
C VAL A 79 1.98 -0.53 -1.95
N ARG A 80 2.16 0.61 -2.61
CA ARG A 80 3.34 0.88 -3.44
C ARG A 80 3.67 2.35 -3.59
N GLY A 81 4.95 2.62 -3.89
CA GLY A 81 5.44 3.92 -4.33
C GLY A 81 5.48 4.00 -5.86
N VAL A 82 5.67 5.20 -6.39
CA VAL A 82 5.97 5.41 -7.82
C VAL A 82 7.40 5.91 -7.95
N ASN A 83 8.32 4.98 -8.15
CA ASN A 83 9.76 5.27 -8.16
C ASN A 83 10.20 6.16 -9.35
N THR A 84 9.38 6.26 -10.38
CA THR A 84 9.62 7.09 -11.57
C THR A 84 9.09 8.52 -11.45
N ALA A 85 8.35 8.85 -10.40
CA ALA A 85 7.78 10.18 -10.25
C ALA A 85 8.88 11.24 -10.10
N PHE A 86 8.72 12.40 -10.74
CA PHE A 86 9.69 13.50 -10.58
C PHE A 86 9.60 14.13 -9.18
N ASP A 87 8.37 14.36 -8.72
CA ASP A 87 8.08 14.91 -7.40
C ASP A 87 8.35 13.88 -6.28
N PRO A 88 9.25 14.17 -5.32
CA PRO A 88 9.48 13.30 -4.17
C PRO A 88 8.22 12.95 -3.37
N ALA A 89 7.26 13.86 -3.24
CA ALA A 89 6.00 13.60 -2.54
C ALA A 89 5.17 12.50 -3.24
N ALA A 90 5.21 12.46 -4.57
CA ALA A 90 4.54 11.45 -5.36
C ALA A 90 5.23 10.07 -5.31
N ARG A 91 6.48 10.00 -4.82
CA ARG A 91 7.23 8.73 -4.66
C ARG A 91 6.84 7.97 -3.41
N LEU A 92 6.15 8.60 -2.45
CA LEU A 92 5.74 7.96 -1.21
C LEU A 92 4.91 6.70 -1.48
N LEU A 93 5.08 5.70 -0.60
CA LEU A 93 4.16 4.57 -0.54
C LEU A 93 2.73 5.10 -0.37
N ALA A 94 1.80 4.56 -1.15
CA ALA A 94 0.40 4.91 -1.08
C ALA A 94 -0.45 3.66 -1.11
N VAL A 95 -1.68 3.78 -0.61
CA VAL A 95 -2.68 2.71 -0.60
C VAL A 95 -3.49 2.81 -1.88
N TYR A 96 -3.49 1.74 -2.66
CA TYR A 96 -4.27 1.58 -3.89
C TYR A 96 -5.41 0.60 -3.62
N VAL A 97 -6.60 0.93 -4.08
CA VAL A 97 -7.80 0.11 -3.83
C VAL A 97 -8.55 -0.11 -5.13
N GLU A 98 -8.83 -1.37 -5.44
CA GLU A 98 -9.71 -1.76 -6.54
C GLU A 98 -11.17 -1.59 -6.09
N ILE A 99 -11.85 -0.60 -6.65
CA ILE A 99 -13.26 -0.33 -6.34
C ILE A 99 -14.15 -1.35 -7.04
N ASP A 100 -13.84 -1.63 -8.31
CA ASP A 100 -14.47 -2.66 -9.14
C ASP A 100 -13.47 -3.15 -10.21
N GLU A 101 -13.95 -4.02 -11.12
CA GLU A 101 -13.12 -4.67 -12.14
C GLU A 101 -12.42 -3.70 -13.10
N SER A 102 -12.86 -2.43 -13.15
CA SER A 102 -12.36 -1.41 -14.08
C SER A 102 -11.68 -0.23 -13.41
N GLN A 103 -11.88 -0.04 -12.10
CA GLN A 103 -11.49 1.18 -11.39
C GLN A 103 -10.58 0.88 -10.21
N THR A 104 -9.41 1.51 -10.20
CA THR A 104 -8.52 1.57 -9.04
C THR A 104 -8.31 3.02 -8.64
N ILE A 105 -8.41 3.31 -7.35
CA ILE A 105 -8.05 4.62 -6.79
C ILE A 105 -6.77 4.51 -5.98
N ALA A 106 -5.99 5.59 -5.96
CA ALA A 106 -4.82 5.76 -5.13
C ALA A 106 -5.06 6.87 -4.11
N PHE A 107 -4.91 6.54 -2.83
CA PHE A 107 -4.89 7.54 -1.77
C PHE A 107 -3.51 8.18 -1.69
N ARG A 108 -3.29 9.15 -2.57
CA ARG A 108 -2.05 9.90 -2.71
C ARG A 108 -2.36 11.36 -3.01
N ASP A 109 -1.67 12.25 -2.32
CA ASP A 109 -1.73 13.69 -2.53
C ASP A 109 -0.30 14.28 -2.54
N PRO A 110 0.24 14.63 -3.72
CA PRO A 110 1.56 15.25 -3.84
C PRO A 110 1.62 16.67 -3.24
N GLU A 111 0.52 17.42 -3.30
CA GLU A 111 0.45 18.78 -2.75
C GLU A 111 0.35 18.77 -1.22
N ARG A 112 -0.28 17.73 -0.67
CA ARG A 112 -0.40 17.49 0.77
C ARG A 112 0.06 16.08 1.14
N PRO A 113 1.38 15.82 1.21
CA PRO A 113 1.95 14.50 1.49
C PRO A 113 1.46 13.86 2.79
N GLU A 114 1.08 14.69 3.76
CA GLU A 114 0.45 14.26 5.02
C GLU A 114 -0.78 13.38 4.79
N ILE A 115 -1.62 13.68 3.79
CA ILE A 115 -2.79 12.86 3.48
C ILE A 115 -2.37 11.44 3.08
N THR A 116 -1.35 11.31 2.25
CA THR A 116 -0.79 10.00 1.86
C THR A 116 -0.34 9.20 3.08
N VAL A 117 0.33 9.86 4.03
CA VAL A 117 0.81 9.23 5.27
C VAL A 117 -0.34 8.82 6.19
N LEU A 118 -1.38 9.65 6.31
CA LEU A 118 -2.58 9.33 7.10
C LEU A 118 -3.29 8.08 6.57
N PHE A 119 -3.37 7.91 5.24
CA PHE A 119 -3.91 6.70 4.65
C PHE A 119 -3.05 5.45 4.89
N LEU A 120 -1.73 5.58 4.92
CA LEU A 120 -0.85 4.48 5.35
C LEU A 120 -1.07 4.12 6.83
N GLU A 121 -1.26 5.10 7.70
CA GLU A 121 -1.54 4.86 9.12
C GLU A 121 -2.92 4.20 9.31
N GLY A 122 -3.94 4.67 8.59
CA GLY A 122 -5.24 4.02 8.53
C GLY A 122 -5.14 2.57 8.06
N PHE A 123 -4.36 2.30 7.01
CA PHE A 123 -4.13 0.95 6.51
C PHE A 123 -3.35 0.07 7.51
N ARG A 124 -2.36 0.63 8.20
CA ARG A 124 -1.65 -0.04 9.31
C ARG A 124 -2.63 -0.47 10.40
N GLN A 125 -3.57 0.39 10.78
CA GLN A 125 -4.63 0.05 11.74
C GLN A 125 -5.48 -1.14 11.25
N LEU A 126 -5.85 -1.18 9.97
CA LEU A 126 -6.61 -2.31 9.41
C LEU A 126 -5.82 -3.63 9.47
N CYS A 127 -4.52 -3.58 9.22
CA CYS A 127 -3.63 -4.75 9.33
C CYS A 127 -3.56 -5.25 10.78
N GLU A 128 -3.36 -4.33 11.72
CA GLU A 128 -3.29 -4.61 13.16
C GLU A 128 -4.60 -5.21 13.69
N LEU A 129 -5.75 -4.75 13.22
CA LEU A 129 -7.07 -5.22 13.65
C LEU A 129 -7.53 -6.50 12.92
N GLY A 130 -6.72 -7.07 12.02
CA GLY A 130 -7.06 -8.28 11.27
C GLY A 130 -8.19 -8.09 10.26
N LEU A 131 -8.44 -6.85 9.85
CA LEU A 131 -9.42 -6.49 8.81
C LEU A 131 -8.85 -6.66 7.41
N VAL A 132 -7.52 -6.70 7.31
CA VAL A 132 -6.75 -6.93 6.09
C VAL A 132 -5.77 -8.08 6.31
N MET A 133 -5.57 -8.88 5.27
CA MET A 133 -4.53 -9.90 5.20
C MET A 133 -3.53 -9.61 4.08
N HIS A 134 -2.27 -9.96 4.32
CA HIS A 134 -1.20 -9.92 3.31
C HIS A 134 -1.15 -11.24 2.55
N HIS A 135 -0.93 -11.17 1.22
CA HIS A 135 -0.83 -12.36 0.37
C HIS A 135 0.58 -12.58 -0.15
N LEU A 136 1.06 -11.64 -0.96
CA LEU A 136 2.38 -11.69 -1.59
C LEU A 136 2.84 -10.28 -1.94
N HIS A 137 4.15 -10.04 -1.86
CA HIS A 137 4.77 -8.76 -2.19
C HIS A 137 4.03 -7.56 -1.59
N ARG A 138 3.33 -6.80 -2.41
CA ARG A 138 2.61 -5.56 -2.09
C ARG A 138 1.09 -5.73 -2.06
N ASP A 139 0.62 -6.96 -2.23
CA ASP A 139 -0.78 -7.29 -2.41
C ASP A 139 -1.42 -7.75 -1.10
N PHE A 140 -2.57 -7.15 -0.82
CA PHE A 140 -3.36 -7.36 0.36
C PHE A 140 -4.83 -7.57 -0.03
N SER A 141 -5.60 -8.18 0.88
CA SER A 141 -7.05 -8.16 0.75
C SER A 141 -7.77 -7.91 2.05
N LEU A 142 -9.05 -7.54 1.97
CA LEU A 142 -9.94 -7.64 3.11
C LEU A 142 -10.03 -9.09 3.59
N THR A 143 -10.12 -9.27 4.90
CA THR A 143 -10.52 -10.54 5.52
C THR A 143 -12.05 -10.69 5.49
N ALA A 144 -12.57 -11.85 5.88
CA ALA A 144 -14.02 -12.05 6.02
C ALA A 144 -14.66 -10.98 6.93
N LEU A 145 -14.02 -10.69 8.07
CA LEU A 145 -14.44 -9.62 8.95
C LEU A 145 -14.30 -8.23 8.31
N GLY A 146 -13.21 -7.99 7.58
CA GLY A 146 -13.02 -6.76 6.82
C GLY A 146 -14.18 -6.49 5.87
N PHE A 147 -14.66 -7.52 5.15
CA PHE A 147 -15.85 -7.41 4.29
C PHE A 147 -17.14 -7.14 5.07
N GLU A 148 -17.35 -7.81 6.20
CA GLU A 148 -18.53 -7.59 7.04
C GLU A 148 -18.58 -6.14 7.55
N LEU A 149 -17.46 -5.66 8.10
CA LEU A 149 -17.34 -4.31 8.63
C LEU A 149 -17.45 -3.24 7.54
N ALA A 150 -16.81 -3.46 6.39
CA ALA A 150 -16.90 -2.55 5.25
C ALA A 150 -18.34 -2.35 4.75
N ARG A 151 -19.19 -3.38 4.88
CA ARG A 151 -20.61 -3.31 4.50
C ARG A 151 -21.48 -2.58 5.52
N SER A 152 -21.05 -2.51 6.79
CA SER A 152 -21.81 -1.83 7.85
C SER A 152 -21.55 -0.33 7.92
N ILE A 153 -20.44 0.15 7.35
CA ILE A 153 -20.07 1.58 7.36
C ILE A 153 -20.83 2.31 6.25
N SER A 154 -21.45 3.45 6.59
CA SER A 154 -22.12 4.30 5.61
C SER A 154 -21.09 4.96 4.70
N GLN A 155 -21.35 4.96 3.38
CA GLN A 155 -20.49 5.67 2.44
C GLN A 155 -20.48 7.18 2.69
N GLU A 156 -21.62 7.76 3.09
CA GLU A 156 -21.75 9.20 3.36
C GLU A 156 -20.82 9.66 4.49
N GLU A 157 -20.59 8.81 5.50
CA GLU A 157 -19.72 9.08 6.65
C GLU A 157 -18.27 9.31 6.22
N VAL A 158 -17.81 8.57 5.21
CA VAL A 158 -16.41 8.57 4.75
C VAL A 158 -16.21 9.30 3.44
N GLN A 159 -17.26 9.87 2.85
CA GLN A 159 -17.23 10.52 1.56
C GLN A 159 -16.12 11.61 1.44
N PRO A 160 -15.89 12.49 2.45
CA PRO A 160 -14.81 13.48 2.39
C PRO A 160 -13.40 12.87 2.28
N TRP A 161 -13.24 11.64 2.75
CA TRP A 161 -11.99 10.88 2.71
C TRP A 161 -11.87 10.07 1.42
N LEU A 162 -12.97 9.49 0.93
CA LEU A 162 -13.01 8.83 -0.38
C LEU A 162 -12.63 9.78 -1.51
N GLU A 163 -13.03 11.06 -1.41
CA GLU A 163 -12.68 12.12 -2.36
C GLU A 163 -11.18 12.48 -2.36
N LYS A 164 -10.38 11.96 -1.43
CA LYS A 164 -8.92 12.05 -1.47
C LYS A 164 -8.28 10.97 -2.34
N GLY A 165 -9.06 9.98 -2.77
CA GLY A 165 -8.63 8.99 -3.75
C GLY A 165 -8.59 9.59 -5.15
N THR A 166 -7.46 9.42 -5.83
CA THR A 166 -7.31 9.80 -7.25
C THR A 166 -7.41 8.56 -8.12
N GLU A 167 -8.15 8.63 -9.24
CA GLU A 167 -8.23 7.50 -10.18
C GLU A 167 -6.85 7.21 -10.79
N PHE A 168 -6.48 5.94 -10.78
CA PHE A 168 -5.27 5.43 -11.40
C PHE A 168 -5.67 4.65 -12.66
N GLY A 169 -5.18 5.07 -13.84
CA GLY A 169 -5.42 4.37 -15.10
C GLY A 169 -6.04 5.17 -16.25
N LEU A 170 -6.13 6.51 -16.18
CA LEU A 170 -6.53 7.34 -17.34
C LEU A 170 -5.37 7.94 -18.13
N HIS A 171 -4.14 7.84 -17.63
CA HIS A 171 -2.94 8.28 -18.35
C HIS A 171 -1.81 7.27 -18.14
N ASP A 172 -1.76 6.27 -19.02
CA ASP A 172 -0.49 5.71 -19.48
C ASP A 172 0.27 6.75 -20.31
#